data_AF-A0A8R7U3W4-F1
#
_entry.id   AF-A0A8R7U3W4-F1
#
_cell.length_a   1.000
_cell.length_b   1.000
_cell.length_c   1.000
_cell.angle_alpha   90.00
_cell.angle_beta   90.00
_cell.angle_gamma   90.00
#
_symmetry.space_group_name_H-M   'P 1'
#
loop_
_entity.id
_entity.type
_entity.pdbx_description
1 polymer ?
#
loop_
_entity_poly.entity_id
_entity_poly.type
_entity_poly.pdbx_seq_one_letter_code
_entity_poly.pdbx_strand_id
1 'polypeptide(L)'
;MSAAQIRAEINGLIASKFAEGTVDQYFLQLYVMWRYKNIRKGMVVEVMERFLQDADKILTEIAVLLNQPQLDYDKVEGIADQLEGCSSSSVGAKRVNLSCVEYFHPEATTEEGNDSGGLPQGGRPRAAAQGV
;
A
#
# COMPACT_ATOMS: atom_id res chain seq x y z
N MET A 1 -5.39 -30.84 -13.22
CA MET A 1 -6.50 -29.87 -13.07
C MET A 1 -6.93 -29.41 -14.44
N SER A 2 -8.23 -29.27 -14.69
CA SER A 2 -8.74 -28.71 -15.95
C SER A 2 -8.56 -27.19 -15.97
N ALA A 3 -8.51 -26.59 -17.16
CA ALA A 3 -8.45 -25.14 -17.30
C ALA A 3 -9.65 -24.43 -16.65
N ALA A 4 -10.80 -25.10 -16.55
CA ALA A 4 -11.98 -24.58 -15.87
C ALA A 4 -11.80 -24.55 -14.34
N GLN A 5 -11.20 -25.61 -13.78
CA GLN A 5 -10.89 -25.67 -12.34
C GLN A 5 -9.91 -24.57 -11.94
N ILE A 6 -8.82 -24.40 -12.70
CA ILE A 6 -7.80 -23.35 -12.43
C ILE A 6 -8.45 -21.96 -12.46
N ARG A 7 -9.33 -21.69 -13.44
CA ARG A 7 -10.04 -20.40 -13.50
C ARG A 7 -10.97 -20.19 -12.30
N ALA A 8 -11.67 -21.23 -11.84
CA ALA A 8 -12.54 -21.13 -10.67
C ALA A 8 -11.74 -20.85 -9.40
N GLU A 9 -10.59 -21.52 -9.22
CA GLU A 9 -9.68 -21.28 -8.10
C GLU A 9 -9.12 -19.86 -8.10
N ILE A 10 -8.66 -19.36 -9.25
CA ILE A 10 -8.18 -17.96 -9.37
C ILE A 10 -9.28 -16.97 -9.01
N ASN A 11 -10.51 -17.17 -9.51
CA ASN A 11 -11.62 -16.28 -9.20
C ASN A 11 -11.97 -16.32 -7.70
N GLY A 12 -11.96 -17.50 -7.09
CA GLY A 12 -12.20 -17.66 -5.66
C GLY A 12 -11.14 -16.97 -4.82
N LEU A 13 -9.86 -17.09 -5.19
CA LEU A 13 -8.76 -16.41 -4.53
C LEU A 13 -8.91 -14.89 -4.62
N ILE A 14 -9.19 -14.34 -5.81
CA ILE A 14 -9.39 -12.91 -6.00
C ILE A 14 -10.56 -12.41 -5.14
N ALA A 15 -11.68 -13.13 -5.14
CA ALA A 15 -12.84 -12.77 -4.32
C ALA A 15 -12.50 -12.75 -2.82
N SER A 16 -11.71 -13.70 -2.33
CA SER A 16 -11.24 -13.68 -0.92
C SER A 16 -10.37 -12.46 -0.64
N LYS A 17 -9.49 -12.04 -1.56
CA LYS A 17 -8.64 -10.85 -1.35
C LYS A 17 -9.41 -9.54 -1.32
N PHE A 18 -10.51 -9.42 -2.08
CA PHE A 18 -11.44 -8.31 -1.92
C PHE A 18 -12.18 -8.36 -0.58
N ALA A 19 -12.69 -9.54 -0.17
CA ALA A 19 -13.41 -9.70 1.08
C ALA A 19 -12.53 -9.44 2.33
N GLU A 20 -11.25 -9.80 2.25
CA GLU A 20 -10.24 -9.50 3.26
C GLU A 20 -9.84 -8.01 3.27
N GLY A 21 -10.22 -7.21 2.28
CA GLY A 21 -9.77 -5.83 2.11
C GLY A 21 -8.29 -5.71 1.76
N THR A 22 -7.67 -6.78 1.26
CA THR A 22 -6.27 -6.76 0.80
C THR A 22 -6.12 -5.90 -0.45
N VAL A 23 -7.10 -5.97 -1.34
CA VAL A 23 -7.14 -5.23 -2.62
C VAL A 23 -8.43 -4.42 -2.76
N ASP A 24 -8.42 -3.41 -3.64
CA ASP A 24 -9.55 -2.51 -3.89
C ASP A 24 -9.96 -2.40 -5.37
N GLN A 25 -10.80 -1.41 -5.67
CA GLN A 25 -11.32 -1.11 -7.00
C GLN A 25 -10.22 -0.89 -8.07
N TYR A 26 -9.02 -0.46 -7.73
CA TYR A 26 -7.92 -0.31 -8.69
C TYR A 26 -7.37 -1.67 -9.12
N PHE A 27 -7.32 -2.65 -8.20
CA PHE A 27 -7.01 -4.03 -8.56
C PHE A 27 -8.09 -4.63 -9.47
N LEU A 28 -9.36 -4.27 -9.25
CA LEU A 28 -10.45 -4.73 -10.11
C LEU A 28 -10.26 -4.25 -11.56
N GLN A 29 -9.77 -3.02 -11.75
CA GLN A 29 -9.47 -2.50 -13.08
C GLN A 29 -8.37 -3.32 -13.78
N LEU A 30 -7.29 -3.65 -13.07
CA LEU A 30 -6.24 -4.53 -13.59
C LEU A 30 -6.76 -5.93 -13.92
N TYR A 31 -7.62 -6.49 -13.08
CA TYR A 31 -8.21 -7.80 -13.32
C TYR A 31 -9.13 -7.82 -14.55
N VAL A 32 -10.01 -6.81 -14.70
CA VAL A 32 -10.88 -6.66 -15.87
C VAL A 32 -10.04 -6.45 -17.14
N MET A 33 -8.97 -5.65 -17.05
CA MET A 33 -8.00 -5.47 -18.12
C MET A 33 -7.36 -6.78 -18.54
N TRP A 34 -6.89 -7.58 -17.59
CA TRP A 34 -6.31 -8.90 -17.84
C TRP A 34 -7.29 -9.88 -18.50
N ARG A 35 -8.56 -9.84 -18.09
CA ARG A 35 -9.56 -10.85 -18.47
C ARG A 35 -10.31 -10.55 -19.77
N TYR A 36 -10.60 -9.28 -20.05
CA TYR A 36 -11.54 -8.90 -21.11
C TYR A 36 -10.95 -8.00 -22.19
N LYS A 37 -9.79 -7.37 -21.96
CA LYS A 37 -9.17 -6.54 -22.99
C LYS A 37 -8.08 -7.34 -23.70
N ASN A 38 -8.00 -7.19 -25.02
CA ASN A 38 -6.84 -7.62 -25.82
C ASN A 38 -5.64 -6.70 -25.56
N ILE A 39 -5.28 -6.53 -24.29
CA ILE A 39 -4.08 -5.83 -23.87
C ILE A 39 -2.88 -6.70 -24.24
N ARG A 40 -1.72 -6.06 -24.47
CA ARG A 40 -0.45 -6.77 -24.68
C ARG A 40 -0.31 -7.87 -23.64
N LYS A 41 -0.16 -9.11 -24.12
CA LYS A 41 -0.01 -10.30 -23.27
C LYS A 41 1.11 -10.03 -22.26
N GLY A 42 0.78 -10.04 -20.98
CA GLY A 42 1.75 -9.82 -19.90
C GLY A 42 1.76 -8.43 -19.29
N MET A 43 1.07 -7.41 -19.82
CA MET A 43 1.10 -6.05 -19.23
C MET A 43 0.72 -6.03 -17.74
N VAL A 44 -0.34 -6.74 -17.35
CA VAL A 44 -0.77 -6.79 -15.94
C VAL A 44 0.27 -7.51 -15.08
N VAL A 45 0.97 -8.50 -15.64
CA VAL A 45 2.09 -9.17 -14.96
C VAL A 45 3.26 -8.19 -14.80
N GLU A 46 3.63 -7.45 -15.84
CA GLU A 46 4.68 -6.43 -15.80
C GLU A 46 4.39 -5.35 -14.74
N VAL A 47 3.14 -4.89 -14.64
CA VAL A 47 2.73 -3.91 -13.62
C VAL A 47 2.88 -4.48 -12.21
N MET A 48 2.43 -5.72 -11.98
CA MET A 48 2.56 -6.38 -10.68
C MET A 48 4.03 -6.65 -10.31
N GLU A 49 4.84 -7.13 -11.25
CA GLU A 49 6.28 -7.33 -11.05
C GLU A 49 6.98 -6.02 -10.72
N ARG A 50 6.64 -4.93 -11.41
CA ARG A 50 7.20 -3.60 -11.14
C ARG A 50 6.84 -3.11 -9.75
N PHE A 51 5.57 -3.25 -9.36
CA PHE A 51 5.12 -2.92 -8.00
C PHE A 51 5.93 -3.69 -6.95
N LEU A 52 6.12 -5.00 -7.12
CA LEU A 52 6.88 -5.81 -6.17
C LEU A 52 8.34 -5.36 -6.07
N GLN A 53 8.97 -5.04 -7.21
CA GLN A 53 10.35 -4.55 -7.23
C GLN A 53 10.50 -3.18 -6.57
N ASP A 54 9.57 -2.27 -6.81
CA ASP A 54 9.63 -0.93 -6.23
C ASP A 54 9.30 -0.99 -4.72
N ALA A 55 8.31 -1.78 -4.31
CA ALA A 55 7.98 -2.00 -2.90
C ALA A 55 9.14 -2.62 -2.11
N ASP A 56 9.82 -3.63 -2.66
CA ASP A 56 10.97 -4.28 -2.02
C ASP A 56 12.14 -3.31 -1.79
N LYS A 57 12.45 -2.48 -2.79
CA LYS A 57 13.47 -1.43 -2.68
C LYS A 57 13.11 -0.40 -1.61
N ILE A 58 11.86 0.08 -1.63
CA ILE A 58 11.38 1.06 -0.67
C ILE A 58 11.44 0.51 0.75
N LEU A 59 10.91 -0.70 0.98
CA LEU A 59 10.94 -1.35 2.30
C LEU A 59 12.38 -1.59 2.78
N THR A 60 13.28 -1.96 1.87
CA THR A 60 14.71 -2.12 2.18
C THR A 60 15.34 -0.78 2.60
N GLU A 61 15.03 0.32 1.89
CA GLU A 61 15.55 1.64 2.25
C GLU A 61 15.02 2.14 3.59
N ILE A 62 13.72 1.96 3.86
CA ILE A 62 13.11 2.24 5.17
C ILE A 62 13.83 1.44 6.27
N ALA A 63 14.03 0.13 6.06
CA ALA A 63 14.72 -0.72 7.03
C ALA A 63 16.16 -0.27 7.29
N VAL A 64 16.89 0.19 6.27
CA VAL A 64 18.24 0.74 6.43
C VAL A 64 18.22 2.03 7.26
N LEU A 65 17.28 2.95 6.97
CA LEU A 65 17.17 4.21 7.70
C LEU A 65 16.81 4.01 9.18
N LEU A 66 15.88 3.10 9.46
CA LEU A 66 15.49 2.75 10.83
C LEU A 66 16.62 2.15 11.67
N ASN A 67 17.66 1.59 11.02
CA ASN A 67 18.84 1.03 11.71
C ASN A 67 19.98 2.05 11.91
N GLN A 68 19.82 3.30 11.49
CA GLN A 68 20.84 4.32 11.67
C GLN A 68 20.88 4.86 13.12
N PRO A 69 22.07 5.22 13.65
CA PRO A 69 22.20 5.76 15.01
C PRO A 69 21.42 7.06 15.23
N GLN A 70 21.23 7.85 14.17
CA GLN A 70 20.36 9.02 14.15
C GLN A 70 19.32 8.78 13.07
N LEU A 71 18.05 8.81 13.46
CA LEU A 71 16.93 8.57 12.56
C LEU A 71 16.49 9.89 11.93
N ASP A 72 16.56 9.95 10.59
CA ASP A 72 15.99 11.04 9.79
C ASP A 72 14.52 10.71 9.48
N TYR A 73 13.61 11.25 10.30
CA TYR A 73 12.18 11.01 10.18
C TYR A 73 11.59 11.56 8.89
N ASP A 74 12.02 12.74 8.45
CA ASP A 74 11.51 13.39 7.23
C ASP A 74 11.87 12.54 6.00
N LYS A 75 13.07 11.96 5.99
CA LYS A 75 13.48 11.06 4.91
C LYS A 75 12.69 9.75 4.91
N VAL A 76 12.43 9.17 6.08
CA VAL A 76 11.62 7.94 6.19
C VAL A 76 10.19 8.19 5.73
N GLU A 77 9.59 9.31 6.14
CA GLU A 77 8.24 9.72 5.73
C GLU A 77 8.16 9.91 4.21
N GLY A 78 9.09 10.66 3.61
CA GLY A 78 9.10 10.87 2.16
C GLY A 78 9.34 9.60 1.32
N ILE A 79 9.98 8.57 1.89
CA ILE A 79 10.12 7.26 1.24
C ILE A 79 8.85 6.42 1.43
N ALA A 80 8.20 6.51 2.59
CA ALA A 80 6.92 5.84 2.82
C ALA A 80 5.80 6.39 1.93
N ASP A 81 5.80 7.69 1.63
CA ASP A 81 4.88 8.31 0.67
C ASP A 81 4.98 7.67 -0.72
N GLN A 82 6.18 7.23 -1.12
CA GLN A 82 6.36 6.52 -2.38
C GLN A 82 5.69 5.14 -2.34
N LEU A 83 5.78 4.43 -1.21
CA LEU A 83 5.11 3.15 -1.02
C LEU A 83 3.58 3.31 -1.03
N GLU A 84 3.09 4.36 -0.36
CA GLU A 84 1.67 4.74 -0.38
C GLU A 84 1.18 4.97 -1.81
N GLY A 85 1.91 5.80 -2.57
CA GLY A 85 1.59 6.15 -3.94
C GLY A 85 1.59 4.93 -4.87
N CYS A 86 2.66 4.13 -4.84
CA CYS A 86 2.79 2.95 -5.70
C CYS A 86 1.76 1.85 -5.36
N SER A 87 1.38 1.69 -4.09
CA SER A 87 0.41 0.68 -3.66
C SER A 87 -1.04 1.03 -4.05
N SER A 88 -1.46 2.30 -3.88
CA SER A 88 -2.82 2.74 -4.21
C SER A 88 -3.03 2.96 -5.71
N SER A 89 -2.14 3.72 -6.36
CA SER A 89 -2.36 4.17 -7.74
C SER A 89 -2.08 3.11 -8.81
N SER A 90 -1.17 2.17 -8.54
CA SER A 90 -0.68 1.24 -9.56
C SER A 90 -1.41 -0.11 -9.55
N VAL A 91 -1.64 -0.67 -8.36
CA VAL A 91 -2.10 -2.07 -8.22
C VAL A 91 -3.31 -2.25 -7.32
N GLY A 92 -3.76 -1.22 -6.60
CA GLY A 92 -4.87 -1.33 -5.66
C GLY A 92 -4.55 -2.20 -4.44
N ALA A 93 -3.32 -2.15 -3.93
CA ALA A 93 -2.87 -2.85 -2.73
C ALA A 93 -3.33 -2.11 -1.47
N LYS A 94 -4.66 -2.08 -1.25
CA LYS A 94 -5.34 -1.31 -0.20
C LYS A 94 -4.70 -1.45 1.18
N ARG A 95 -4.42 -2.69 1.62
CA ARG A 95 -3.90 -2.90 2.98
C ARG A 95 -2.51 -2.30 3.16
N VAL A 96 -1.66 -2.35 2.13
CA VAL A 96 -0.32 -1.73 2.16
C VAL A 96 -0.45 -0.22 2.25
N ASN A 97 -1.34 0.37 1.44
CA ASN A 97 -1.61 1.81 1.47
C ASN A 97 -2.11 2.27 2.85
N LEU A 98 -3.10 1.57 3.42
CA LEU A 98 -3.63 1.88 4.74
C LEU A 98 -2.56 1.79 5.83
N SER A 99 -1.68 0.79 5.79
CA SER A 99 -0.56 0.72 6.72
C SER A 99 0.43 1.87 6.54
N CYS A 100 0.64 2.38 5.33
CA CYS A 100 1.48 3.58 5.15
C CYS A 100 0.82 4.80 5.79
N VAL A 101 -0.47 5.03 5.52
CA VAL A 101 -1.21 6.16 6.08
C VAL A 101 -1.26 6.09 7.62
N GLU A 102 -1.53 4.93 8.21
CA GLU A 102 -1.61 4.78 9.67
C GLU A 102 -0.29 5.11 10.38
N TYR A 103 0.84 4.64 9.82
CA TYR A 103 2.14 4.77 10.48
C TYR A 103 2.85 6.10 10.19
N PHE A 104 2.63 6.67 9.00
CA PHE A 104 3.33 7.87 8.55
C PHE A 104 2.45 9.12 8.55
N HIS A 105 1.11 8.97 8.42
CA HIS A 105 0.14 10.08 8.37
C HIS A 105 -1.05 9.90 9.34
N PRO A 106 -0.81 9.79 10.66
CA PRO A 106 -1.87 9.52 11.64
C PRO A 106 -2.94 10.63 11.74
N GLU A 107 -2.67 11.85 11.24
CA GLU A 107 -3.64 12.95 11.23
C GLU A 107 -4.65 12.86 10.07
N ALA A 108 -4.35 12.06 9.03
CA ALA A 108 -5.22 11.87 7.86
C ALA A 108 -6.35 10.86 8.11
N THR A 109 -6.26 10.04 9.16
CA THR A 109 -7.28 9.01 9.49
C THR A 109 -8.51 9.55 10.20
N THR A 110 -8.61 10.86 10.43
CA THR A 110 -9.68 11.47 11.25
C THR A 110 -10.98 11.80 10.51
N GLU A 111 -11.12 11.45 9.23
CA GLU A 111 -12.30 11.79 8.42
C GLU A 111 -12.96 10.56 7.75
N GLU A 112 -12.90 9.38 8.38
CA GLU A 112 -13.91 8.33 8.13
C GLU A 112 -14.38 7.76 9.47
N GLY A 113 -15.52 8.25 9.94
CA GLY A 113 -16.08 7.88 11.23
C GLY A 113 -16.34 6.37 11.36
N ASN A 114 -15.79 5.76 12.40
CA ASN A 114 -16.57 4.85 13.22
C ASN A 114 -16.06 4.80 14.67
N ASP A 115 -17.04 4.84 15.56
CA ASP A 115 -17.02 4.80 17.02
C ASP A 115 -16.46 3.47 17.56
N SER A 116 -15.31 3.50 18.26
CA SER A 116 -15.00 2.60 19.38
C SER A 116 -13.69 2.93 20.13
N GLY A 117 -13.83 3.66 21.24
CA GLY A 117 -13.12 3.51 22.53
C GLY A 117 -11.61 3.26 22.65
N GLY A 118 -10.89 4.29 23.16
CA GLY A 118 -9.66 4.22 24.00
C GLY A 118 -8.32 4.12 23.24
N LEU A 119 -7.25 4.88 23.48
CA LEU A 119 -6.67 5.59 24.64
C LEU A 119 -5.78 6.75 24.12
N PRO A 120 -5.41 7.79 24.90
CA PRO A 120 -4.59 8.89 24.40
C PRO A 120 -3.10 8.54 24.49
N GLN A 121 -2.33 8.73 23.42
CA GLN A 121 -0.87 8.65 23.46
C GLN A 121 -0.22 9.81 22.68
N GLY A 122 0.40 10.71 23.45
CA GLY A 122 1.64 11.38 23.09
C GLY A 122 1.63 12.31 21.88
N GLY A 123 1.25 13.57 22.07
CA GLY A 123 1.56 14.63 21.10
C GLY A 123 3.07 14.73 20.86
N ARG A 124 3.48 14.80 19.58
CA ARG A 124 4.87 15.09 19.22
C ARG A 124 5.24 16.51 19.69
N PRO A 125 6.44 16.73 20.27
CA PRO A 125 6.94 18.07 20.50
C PRO A 125 7.25 18.70 19.14
N ARG A 126 6.41 19.66 18.75
CA ARG A 126 6.65 20.56 17.62
C ARG A 126 8.03 21.19 17.80
N ALA A 127 8.95 20.93 16.89
CA ALA A 127 10.25 21.58 16.85
C ALA A 127 10.01 23.09 16.87
N ALA A 128 10.39 23.71 17.99
CA ALA A 128 10.41 25.15 18.11
C ALA A 128 11.37 25.66 17.03
N ALA A 129 10.83 26.43 16.07
CA ALA A 129 11.62 27.25 15.19
C ALA A 129 12.53 28.12 16.06
N GLN A 130 13.82 27.79 16.11
CA GLN A 130 14.84 28.70 16.60
C GLN A 130 14.96 29.81 15.57
N GLY A 131 14.57 31.02 15.97
CA GLY A 131 14.73 32.21 15.15
C GLY A 131 16.17 32.71 15.11
N VAL A 132 16.47 33.49 14.07
CA VAL A 132 17.05 34.83 14.16
C VAL A 132 16.36 35.68 13.10
#